data_AF-A0A1H7Q227-F1
#
_entry.id   AF-A0A1H7Q227-F1
#
_cell.length_a   1.000
_cell.length_b   1.000
_cell.length_c   1.000
_cell.angle_alpha   90.00
_cell.angle_beta   90.00
_cell.angle_gamma   90.00
#
_symmetry.space_group_name_H-M   'P 1'
#
loop_
_entity.id
_entity.type
_entity.pdbx_description
1 polymer ?
#
loop_
_entity_poly.entity_id
_entity_poly.type
_entity_poly.pdbx_seq_one_letter_code
_entity_poly.pdbx_strand_id
1 'polypeptide(L)'
;MSNKKPTTKEEQKVYMVYSVISPPETPEAVFFSAEEAREYTQRFKVNPTYKIAPLLVMPTYLSDKARSPYLIKFESDYQTYVSLMTPNDGEPVDKLLQLGYRITKDESLYVYVLATDEADALRQALPVRDKLIATGDWVFDEEIY
;
A
#
# COMPACT_ATOMS: atom_id res chain seq x y z
N MET A 1 -38.30 -10.74 10.10
CA MET A 1 -37.30 -9.67 10.19
C MET A 1 -36.21 -10.00 9.19
N SER A 2 -36.12 -9.25 8.09
CA SER A 2 -35.20 -9.54 6.99
C SER A 2 -33.87 -8.86 7.26
N ASN A 3 -32.82 -9.66 7.50
CA ASN A 3 -31.44 -9.17 7.64
C ASN A 3 -30.96 -8.63 6.29
N LYS A 4 -30.92 -7.31 6.15
CA LYS A 4 -30.18 -6.67 5.05
C LYS A 4 -28.68 -6.94 5.25
N LYS A 5 -28.10 -7.75 4.35
CA LYS A 5 -26.65 -7.81 4.18
C LYS A 5 -26.12 -6.40 3.84
N PRO A 6 -24.93 -6.01 4.34
CA PRO A 6 -24.30 -4.77 3.95
C PRO A 6 -23.99 -4.82 2.44
N THR A 7 -24.42 -3.80 1.72
CA THR A 7 -24.09 -3.56 0.32
C THR A 7 -22.57 -3.46 0.17
N THR A 8 -21.99 -4.36 -0.62
CA THR A 8 -20.63 -4.24 -1.17
C THR A 8 -20.45 -2.83 -1.72
N LYS A 9 -19.46 -2.08 -1.22
CA LYS A 9 -19.01 -0.83 -1.87
C LYS A 9 -18.75 -1.18 -3.33
N GLU A 10 -19.54 -0.65 -4.26
CA GLU A 10 -19.26 -0.78 -5.67
C GLU A 10 -17.89 -0.18 -5.93
N GLU A 11 -16.98 -0.98 -6.49
CA GLU A 11 -15.62 -0.55 -6.79
C GLU A 11 -15.71 0.58 -7.83
N GLN A 12 -15.44 1.82 -7.41
CA GLN A 12 -15.53 2.98 -8.28
C GLN A 12 -14.44 2.90 -9.35
N LYS A 13 -14.82 2.80 -10.62
CA LYS A 13 -13.90 2.83 -11.75
C LYS A 13 -13.72 4.26 -12.24
N VAL A 14 -12.51 4.59 -12.67
CA VAL A 14 -12.21 5.76 -13.49
C VAL A 14 -11.75 5.30 -14.87
N TYR A 15 -12.00 6.11 -15.89
CA TYR A 15 -11.73 5.80 -17.28
C TYR A 15 -10.75 6.84 -17.81
N MET A 16 -9.53 6.41 -18.09
CA MET A 16 -8.44 7.27 -18.57
C MET A 16 -8.34 7.20 -20.09
N VAL A 17 -8.22 8.35 -20.75
CA VAL A 17 -8.08 8.45 -22.22
C VAL A 17 -6.64 8.81 -22.58
N TYR A 18 -6.04 8.04 -23.48
CA TYR A 18 -4.67 8.23 -23.96
C TYR A 18 -4.64 8.38 -25.49
N SER A 19 -3.83 9.28 -26.02
CA SER A 19 -3.49 9.33 -27.45
C SER A 19 -2.40 8.31 -27.79
N VAL A 20 -2.53 7.63 -28.92
CA VAL A 20 -1.61 6.55 -29.34
C VAL A 20 -0.40 7.09 -30.14
N ILE A 21 -0.28 8.40 -30.39
CA ILE A 21 0.81 8.97 -31.24
C ILE A 21 2.18 9.06 -30.57
N SER A 22 2.28 9.00 -29.24
CA SER A 22 3.57 9.02 -28.53
C SER A 22 3.31 8.55 -27.11
N PRO A 23 4.19 7.79 -26.43
CA PRO A 23 3.84 7.16 -25.16
C PRO A 23 3.45 8.23 -24.16
N PRO A 24 2.16 8.42 -23.83
CA PRO A 24 1.80 9.40 -22.84
C PRO A 24 2.05 8.72 -21.49
N GLU A 25 3.06 9.18 -20.77
CA GLU A 25 3.18 8.87 -19.34
C GLU A 25 1.96 9.43 -18.56
N THR A 26 1.19 10.35 -19.17
CA THR A 26 0.05 11.04 -18.57
C THR A 26 -1.23 10.90 -19.41
N PRO A 27 -2.39 10.57 -18.80
CA PRO A 27 -3.68 10.55 -19.50
C PRO A 27 -4.08 11.96 -19.96
N GLU A 28 -4.73 12.07 -21.11
CA GLU A 28 -5.27 13.35 -21.61
C GLU A 28 -6.54 13.77 -20.89
N ALA A 29 -7.35 12.80 -20.46
CA ALA A 29 -8.59 13.02 -19.73
C ALA A 29 -8.93 11.84 -18.83
N VAL A 30 -9.68 12.11 -17.75
CA VAL A 30 -10.15 11.12 -16.77
C VAL A 30 -11.64 11.31 -16.54
N PHE A 31 -12.41 10.22 -16.59
CA PHE A 31 -13.87 10.22 -16.43
C PHE A 31 -14.30 9.22 -15.36
N PHE A 32 -15.44 9.42 -14.72
CA PHE A 32 -16.05 8.44 -13.81
C PHE A 32 -17.02 7.50 -14.52
N SER A 33 -17.36 7.79 -15.78
CA SER A 33 -18.21 6.97 -16.64
C SER A 33 -17.49 6.53 -17.91
N ALA A 34 -17.72 5.27 -18.31
CA ALA A 34 -17.28 4.75 -19.60
C ALA A 34 -17.93 5.48 -20.77
N GLU A 35 -19.17 5.94 -20.59
CA GLU A 35 -19.96 6.63 -21.62
C GLU A 35 -19.38 8.01 -21.91
N GLU A 36 -19.09 8.79 -20.86
CA GLU A 36 -18.47 10.12 -20.98
C GLU A 36 -17.10 10.04 -21.69
N ALA A 37 -16.29 9.02 -21.37
CA ALA A 37 -15.01 8.80 -22.04
C ALA A 37 -15.19 8.48 -23.54
N ARG A 38 -16.22 7.72 -23.91
CA ARG A 38 -16.55 7.43 -25.31
C ARG A 38 -17.04 8.67 -26.05
N GLU A 39 -17.92 9.45 -25.43
CA GLU A 39 -18.38 10.71 -26.03
C GLU A 39 -17.22 11.68 -26.27
N TYR A 40 -16.29 11.80 -25.31
CA TYR A 40 -15.08 12.61 -25.45
C TYR A 40 -14.29 12.19 -26.70
N THR A 41 -13.94 10.92 -26.82
CA THR A 41 -13.18 10.42 -27.99
C THR A 41 -13.92 10.60 -29.32
N GLN A 42 -15.25 10.49 -29.32
CA GLN A 42 -16.07 10.72 -30.52
C GLN A 42 -16.19 12.19 -30.92
N ARG A 43 -16.11 13.13 -29.98
CA ARG A 43 -16.10 14.58 -30.26
C ARG A 43 -14.80 15.01 -30.93
N PHE A 44 -13.69 14.36 -30.58
CA PHE A 44 -12.35 14.71 -31.08
C PHE A 44 -11.82 13.75 -32.16
N LYS A 45 -12.70 13.23 -33.04
CA LYS A 45 -12.42 12.32 -34.18
C LYS A 45 -11.27 12.72 -35.12
N VAL A 46 -10.70 13.91 -34.96
CA VAL A 46 -9.59 14.46 -35.75
C VAL A 46 -8.23 13.98 -35.24
N ASN A 47 -8.15 13.51 -33.99
CA ASN A 47 -6.93 13.02 -33.38
C ASN A 47 -6.75 11.51 -33.61
N PRO A 48 -5.49 11.02 -33.64
CA PRO A 48 -5.16 9.60 -33.72
C PRO A 48 -5.91 8.75 -32.71
N THR A 49 -6.04 7.47 -33.05
CA THR A 49 -6.58 6.38 -32.22
C THR A 49 -6.43 6.66 -30.73
N TYR A 50 -7.54 6.93 -30.05
CA TYR A 50 -7.56 7.03 -28.59
C TYR A 50 -7.71 5.63 -27.98
N LYS A 51 -7.03 5.40 -26.86
CA LYS A 51 -7.22 4.22 -26.01
C LYS A 51 -7.89 4.63 -24.70
N ILE A 52 -9.02 4.00 -24.38
CA ILE A 52 -9.69 4.15 -23.09
C ILE A 52 -9.26 2.99 -22.19
N ALA A 53 -8.64 3.30 -21.05
CA ALA A 53 -8.24 2.32 -20.04
C ALA A 53 -9.12 2.46 -18.79
N PRO A 54 -9.93 1.45 -18.42
CA PRO A 54 -10.62 1.44 -17.14
C PRO A 54 -9.62 1.12 -16.02
N LEU A 55 -9.63 1.92 -14.97
CA LEU A 55 -8.86 1.73 -13.76
C LEU A 55 -9.82 1.59 -12.59
N LEU A 56 -9.62 0.54 -11.79
CA LEU A 56 -10.25 0.46 -10.49
C LEU A 56 -9.62 1.52 -9.60
N VAL A 57 -10.39 2.47 -9.10
CA VAL A 57 -9.90 3.30 -7.99
C VAL A 57 -9.92 2.39 -6.79
N MET A 58 -8.76 1.87 -6.42
CA MET A 58 -8.55 1.27 -5.12
C MET A 58 -8.07 2.40 -4.20
N PRO A 59 -8.96 3.03 -3.41
CA PRO A 59 -8.52 3.95 -2.37
C PRO A 59 -7.98 3.11 -1.21
N THR A 60 -6.86 2.41 -1.42
CA THR A 60 -6.12 1.78 -0.32
C THR A 60 -5.16 2.78 0.33
N TYR A 61 -4.81 3.90 -0.32
CA TYR A 61 -3.94 4.92 0.25
C TYR A 61 -4.48 6.34 0.03
N LEU A 62 -4.82 6.99 1.13
CA LEU A 62 -4.56 8.42 1.25
C LEU A 62 -3.05 8.54 1.47
N SER A 63 -2.35 9.30 0.65
CA SER A 63 -0.97 9.67 0.94
C SER A 63 -0.92 10.30 2.33
N ASP A 64 -0.30 9.61 3.29
CA ASP A 64 -0.09 10.18 4.61
C ASP A 64 1.11 11.12 4.53
N LYS A 65 0.86 12.41 4.28
CA LYS A 65 1.93 13.39 4.12
C LYS A 65 2.72 13.62 5.41
N ALA A 66 2.20 13.19 6.56
CA ALA A 66 2.82 13.42 7.85
C ALA A 66 3.65 12.22 8.33
N ARG A 67 3.42 11.02 7.78
CA ARG A 67 4.02 9.78 8.27
C ARG A 67 4.61 8.95 7.13
N SER A 68 5.78 8.40 7.39
CA SER A 68 6.49 7.51 6.47
C SER A 68 6.51 6.08 7.02
N PRO A 69 6.59 5.07 6.13
CA PRO A 69 6.67 3.68 6.56
C PRO A 69 8.09 3.33 7.03
N TYR A 70 8.21 2.84 8.26
CA TYR A 70 9.47 2.40 8.86
C TYR A 70 9.44 0.91 9.20
N LEU A 71 10.61 0.28 9.07
CA LEU A 71 10.95 -1.03 9.57
C LEU A 71 11.91 -0.87 10.76
N ILE A 72 11.58 -1.52 11.88
CA ILE A 72 12.45 -1.61 13.04
C ILE A 72 12.84 -3.08 13.20
N LYS A 73 14.14 -3.38 13.19
CA LYS A 73 14.69 -4.70 13.47
C LYS A 73 15.34 -4.72 14.84
N PHE A 74 14.92 -5.63 15.70
CA PHE A 74 15.61 -5.98 16.94
C PHE A 74 16.32 -7.32 16.76
N GLU A 75 17.64 -7.33 16.91
CA GLU A 75 18.47 -8.54 16.82
C GLU A 75 18.70 -9.16 18.21
N SER A 76 19.08 -10.44 18.21
CA SER A 76 19.34 -11.23 19.43
C SER A 76 20.56 -10.76 20.22
N ASP A 77 21.46 -10.00 19.59
CA ASP A 77 22.63 -9.38 20.22
C ASP A 77 22.35 -7.98 20.77
N TYR A 78 21.07 -7.61 20.90
CA TYR A 78 20.57 -6.31 21.34
C TYR A 78 20.82 -5.15 20.36
N GLN A 79 21.29 -5.43 19.13
CA GLN A 79 21.34 -4.41 18.09
C GLN A 79 19.93 -4.03 17.63
N THR A 80 19.74 -2.75 17.34
CA THR A 80 18.48 -2.20 16.85
C THR A 80 18.75 -1.40 15.60
N TYR A 81 18.00 -1.69 14.54
CA TYR A 81 18.08 -1.01 13.27
C TYR A 81 16.74 -0.38 12.96
N VAL A 82 16.76 0.85 12.46
CA VAL A 82 15.57 1.56 11.96
C VAL A 82 15.86 1.92 10.52
N SER A 83 14.96 1.54 9.61
CA SER A 83 15.08 1.85 8.19
C SER A 83 13.76 2.33 7.62
N LEU A 84 13.83 3.27 6.67
CA LEU A 84 12.69 3.65 5.86
C LEU A 84 12.37 2.50 4.89
N MET A 85 11.11 2.05 4.87
CA MET A 85 10.69 1.03 3.92
C MET A 85 10.56 1.65 2.53
N THR A 86 11.12 0.96 1.55
CA THR A 86 11.02 1.34 0.14
C THR A 86 10.28 0.25 -0.64
N PRO A 87 9.62 0.60 -1.77
CA PRO A 87 8.94 -0.39 -2.61
C PRO A 87 9.84 -1.50 -3.17
N ASN A 88 11.16 -1.36 -3.05
CA ASN A 88 12.15 -2.32 -3.55
C ASN A 88 12.51 -3.42 -2.55
N ASP A 89 11.96 -3.39 -1.33
CA ASP A 89 12.35 -4.28 -0.22
C ASP A 89 11.69 -5.69 -0.30
N GLY A 90 11.31 -6.12 -1.50
CA GLY A 90 10.84 -7.48 -1.80
C GLY A 90 9.35 -7.76 -1.56
N GLU A 91 8.74 -7.14 -0.55
CA GLU A 91 7.29 -7.23 -0.29
C GLU A 91 6.61 -5.86 -0.39
N PRO A 92 5.32 -5.80 -0.79
CA PRO A 92 4.57 -4.55 -0.75
C PRO A 92 4.52 -3.97 0.67
N VAL A 93 4.97 -2.72 0.85
CA VAL A 93 4.99 -1.99 2.14
C VAL A 93 3.67 -2.10 2.89
N ASP A 94 2.58 -2.00 2.15
CA ASP A 94 1.20 -2.13 2.60
C ASP A 94 0.89 -3.43 3.33
N LYS A 95 1.38 -4.55 2.79
CA LYS A 95 1.21 -5.88 3.36
C LYS A 95 1.99 -5.99 4.66
N LEU A 96 3.20 -5.43 4.70
CA LEU A 96 4.04 -5.39 5.89
C LEU A 96 3.42 -4.52 6.99
N LEU A 97 2.86 -3.36 6.64
CA LEU A 97 2.14 -2.50 7.60
C LEU A 97 0.88 -3.17 8.17
N GLN A 98 0.17 -3.99 7.37
CA GLN A 98 -0.98 -4.77 7.86
C GLN A 98 -0.56 -5.91 8.79
N LEU A 99 0.60 -6.52 8.52
CA LEU A 99 1.18 -7.55 9.37
C LEU A 99 1.57 -6.99 10.75
N GLY A 100 2.12 -5.77 10.79
CA GLY A 100 2.49 -5.05 11.99
C GLY A 100 3.81 -5.52 12.62
N TYR A 101 4.02 -6.82 12.78
CA TYR A 101 5.32 -7.38 13.17
C TYR A 101 5.49 -8.83 12.70
N ARG A 102 6.74 -9.29 12.58
CA ARG A 102 7.08 -10.71 12.37
C ARG A 102 8.35 -11.10 13.12
N ILE A 103 8.44 -12.38 13.48
CA ILE A 103 9.62 -12.98 14.10
C ILE A 103 10.17 -14.01 13.12
N THR A 104 11.43 -13.87 12.76
CA THR A 104 12.11 -14.72 11.78
C THR A 104 12.94 -15.80 12.47
N LYS A 105 13.33 -16.84 11.71
CA LYS A 105 14.09 -18.00 12.23
C LYS A 105 15.47 -17.67 12.79
N ASP A 106 16.04 -16.53 12.42
CA ASP A 106 17.27 -15.97 13.00
C ASP A 106 17.01 -15.20 14.31
N GLU A 107 15.84 -15.40 14.93
CA GLU A 107 15.41 -14.80 16.20
C GLU A 107 15.35 -13.26 16.17
N SER A 108 15.26 -12.68 14.97
CA SER A 108 15.08 -11.25 14.80
C SER A 108 13.60 -10.87 14.82
N LEU A 109 13.28 -9.81 15.55
CA LEU A 109 11.95 -9.20 15.55
C LEU A 109 11.95 -8.03 14.56
N TYR A 110 11.07 -8.09 13.57
CA TYR A 110 10.81 -7.01 12.62
C TYR A 110 9.46 -6.38 12.96
N VAL A 111 9.42 -5.06 13.13
CA VAL A 111 8.21 -4.28 13.42
C VAL A 111 8.00 -3.25 12.33
N TYR A 112 6.77 -3.16 11.80
CA TYR A 112 6.38 -2.32 10.69
C TYR A 112 5.40 -1.24 11.16
N VAL A 113 5.76 0.03 11.00
CA VAL A 113 4.95 1.14 11.50
C VAL A 113 4.90 2.31 10.52
N LEU A 114 3.84 3.11 10.63
CA LEU A 114 3.79 4.46 10.04
C LEU A 114 4.13 5.47 11.13
N ALA A 115 5.23 6.20 10.95
CA ALA A 115 5.77 7.13 11.93
C ALA A 115 6.21 8.45 11.30
N THR A 116 6.27 9.52 12.09
CA THR A 116 6.68 10.85 11.59
C THR A 116 8.18 10.93 11.30
N ASP A 117 8.98 10.16 12.04
CA ASP A 117 10.43 10.09 11.97
C ASP A 117 10.93 8.78 12.62
N GLU A 118 12.24 8.56 12.61
CA GLU A 118 12.88 7.37 13.18
C GLU A 118 12.68 7.24 14.70
N ALA A 119 12.64 8.36 15.43
CA ALA A 119 12.49 8.34 16.89
C ALA A 119 11.06 7.93 17.27
N ASP A 120 10.06 8.45 16.54
CA ASP A 120 8.68 8.03 16.66
C ASP A 120 8.50 6.55 16.26
N ALA A 121 9.15 6.11 15.19
CA ALA A 121 9.12 4.71 14.75
C ALA A 121 9.61 3.77 15.85
N LEU A 122 10.78 4.07 16.44
CA LEU A 122 11.34 3.29 17.53
C LEU A 122 10.42 3.30 18.77
N ARG A 123 9.91 4.48 19.16
CA ARG A 123 8.98 4.62 20.29
C ARG A 123 7.71 3.78 20.11
N GLN A 124 7.20 3.67 18.89
CA GLN A 124 6.04 2.83 18.56
C GLN A 124 6.38 1.33 18.56
N ALA A 125 7.61 0.96 18.19
CA ALA A 125 8.04 -0.44 18.12
C ALA A 125 8.37 -1.06 19.49
N LEU A 126 8.87 -0.27 20.46
CA LEU A 126 9.25 -0.75 21.79
C LEU A 126 8.12 -1.49 22.54
N PRO A 127 6.87 -0.99 22.59
CA PRO A 127 5.77 -1.71 23.22
C PRO A 127 5.48 -3.09 22.63
N VAL A 128 5.70 -3.27 21.32
CA VAL A 128 5.52 -4.57 20.65
C VAL A 128 6.55 -5.56 21.18
N ARG A 129 7.84 -5.16 21.16
CA ARG A 129 8.94 -5.95 21.72
C ARG A 129 8.70 -6.30 23.19
N ASP A 130 8.39 -5.30 24.01
CA ASP A 130 8.24 -5.48 25.46
C ASP A 130 7.08 -6.42 25.79
N LYS A 131 6.00 -6.36 25.03
CA LYS A 131 4.87 -7.29 25.14
C LYS A 131 5.30 -8.72 24.81
N LEU A 132 5.98 -8.94 23.69
CA LEU A 132 6.43 -10.28 23.26
C LEU A 132 7.40 -10.91 24.26
N ILE A 133 8.31 -10.11 24.82
CA ILE A 133 9.21 -10.53 25.90
C ILE A 133 8.39 -10.95 27.13
N ALA A 134 7.42 -10.14 27.54
CA ALA A 134 6.61 -10.42 28.73
C ALA A 134 5.72 -11.67 28.57
N THR A 135 5.21 -11.94 27.36
CA THR A 135 4.34 -13.10 27.10
C THR A 135 5.10 -14.36 26.72
N GLY A 136 6.36 -14.25 26.30
CA GLY A 136 7.13 -15.37 25.73
C GLY A 136 6.56 -15.87 24.40
N ASP A 137 5.79 -15.05 23.70
CA ASP A 137 5.04 -15.42 22.50
C ASP A 137 5.91 -15.25 21.24
N TRP A 138 6.87 -16.16 21.06
CA TRP A 138 7.84 -16.14 19.95
C TRP A 138 7.40 -17.07 18.82
N VAL A 139 6.20 -16.83 18.26
CA VAL A 139 5.73 -17.59 17.09
C VAL A 139 6.50 -17.14 15.86
N PHE A 140 7.32 -18.05 15.33
CA PHE A 140 8.10 -17.83 14.13
C PHE A 140 7.21 -17.90 12.88
N ASP A 141 7.44 -16.98 11.95
CA ASP A 141 6.81 -17.06 10.64
C ASP A 141 7.49 -18.17 9.82
N GLU A 142 6.74 -19.21 9.47
CA GLU A 142 7.29 -20.41 8.80
C GLU A 142 7.54 -20.19 7.29
N GLU A 143 6.97 -19.15 6.69
CA GLU A 143 6.89 -18.99 5.23
C GLU A 143 7.74 -17.85 4.66
N ILE A 144 9.07 -17.95 4.63
CA ILE A 144 9.88 -17.24 3.62
C ILE A 144 11.10 -18.09 3.25
N TYR A 145 11.08 -18.66 2.04
CA TYR A 145 12.25 -19.16 1.29
C TYR A 145 12.41 -18.33 0.02
#